data_AF-A0A534M6Y3-F1
#
_entry.id   AF-A0A534M6Y3-F1
#
_cell.length_a   1.000
_cell.length_b   1.000
_cell.length_c   1.000
_cell.angle_alpha   90.00
_cell.angle_beta   90.00
_cell.angle_gamma   90.00
#
_symmetry.space_group_name_H-M   'P 1'
#
loop_
_entity.id
_entity.type
_entity.pdbx_description
1 polymer ?
#
loop_
_entity_poly.entity_id
_entity_poly.type
_entity_poly.pdbx_seq_one_letter_code
_entity_poly.pdbx_strand_id
1 'polypeptide(L)'
;MADLLEPGSLAPDFEGTNQDGAPVRLRDLRGRPVVLYFYPQDDTLGCTREACAFRDDTEALADPDRQITAAFRAVAIHGLAKRVTYVIGPDGRILAAYRRLDPKSHSKEALRVLSGVRKR
;
A
#
# COMPACT_ATOMS: atom_id res chain seq x y z
N MET A 1 17.65 -1.75 -11.41
CA MET A 1 16.23 -2.02 -11.13
C MET A 1 16.03 -1.83 -9.64
N ALA A 2 15.22 -0.88 -9.16
CA ALA A 2 15.11 -0.65 -7.71
C ALA A 2 14.29 -1.76 -7.06
N ASP A 3 14.91 -2.65 -6.30
CA ASP A 3 14.23 -3.73 -5.58
C ASP A 3 13.23 -3.20 -4.55
N LEU A 4 12.10 -3.88 -4.43
CA LEU A 4 11.08 -3.61 -3.40
C LEU A 4 11.69 -3.76 -2.00
N LEU A 5 11.02 -3.21 -1.00
CA LEU A 5 11.39 -3.51 0.38
C LEU A 5 11.11 -4.99 0.70
N GLU A 6 12.01 -5.61 1.45
CA GLU A 6 11.99 -7.05 1.68
C GLU A 6 10.99 -7.45 2.77
N PRO A 7 10.25 -8.56 2.59
CA PRO A 7 9.46 -9.14 3.67
C PRO A 7 10.31 -9.43 4.92
N GLY A 8 9.72 -9.21 6.09
CA GLY A 8 10.37 -9.30 7.39
C GLY A 8 11.04 -8.00 7.86
N SER A 9 11.34 -7.06 6.97
CA SER A 9 11.87 -5.74 7.35
C SER A 9 10.79 -4.84 7.95
N LEU A 10 11.19 -3.85 8.76
CA LEU A 10 10.27 -2.83 9.25
C LEU A 10 9.85 -1.92 8.08
N ALA A 11 8.55 -1.68 7.96
CA ALA A 11 8.05 -0.69 7.02
C ALA A 11 8.53 0.72 7.41
N PRO A 12 8.97 1.55 6.46
CA PRO A 12 9.26 2.96 6.71
C PRO A 12 8.05 3.65 7.32
N ASP A 13 8.31 4.54 8.28
CA ASP A 13 7.25 5.39 8.81
C ASP A 13 6.78 6.38 7.74
N PHE A 14 5.51 6.73 7.78
CA PHE A 14 4.93 7.74 6.91
C PHE A 14 3.84 8.53 7.63
N GLU A 15 3.62 9.75 7.14
CA GLU A 15 2.52 10.62 7.49
C GLU A 15 1.97 11.20 6.20
N GLY A 16 0.65 11.10 6.02
CA GLY A 16 -0.06 11.67 4.88
C GLY A 16 -1.42 12.17 5.31
N THR A 17 -2.09 12.89 4.42
CA THR A 17 -3.44 13.40 4.66
C THR A 17 -4.43 12.61 3.80
N ASN A 18 -5.52 12.14 4.39
CA ASN A 18 -6.56 11.43 3.65
C ASN A 18 -7.48 12.36 2.86
N GLN A 19 -8.46 11.81 2.14
CA GLN A 19 -9.44 12.60 1.36
C GLN A 19 -10.30 13.57 2.20
N ASP A 20 -10.46 13.30 3.49
CA ASP A 20 -11.24 14.10 4.43
C ASP A 20 -10.39 15.18 5.13
N GLY A 21 -9.11 15.29 4.77
CA GLY A 21 -8.17 16.24 5.39
C GLY A 21 -7.60 15.75 6.73
N ALA A 22 -7.88 14.51 7.13
CA ALA A 22 -7.39 13.94 8.38
C ALA A 22 -5.97 13.36 8.20
N PRO A 23 -5.07 13.55 9.19
CA PRO A 23 -3.75 12.94 9.16
C PRO A 23 -3.83 11.44 9.39
N VAL A 24 -3.06 10.68 8.61
CA VAL A 24 -2.89 9.23 8.74
C VAL A 24 -1.41 8.92 8.86
N ARG A 25 -1.06 8.17 9.90
CA ARG A 25 0.32 7.77 10.20
C ARG A 25 0.40 6.27 10.33
N LEU A 26 1.46 5.66 9.80
CA LEU A 26 1.65 4.21 9.93
C LEU A 26 1.73 3.77 11.39
N ARG A 27 2.31 4.60 12.26
CA ARG A 27 2.42 4.35 13.70
C ARG A 27 1.05 4.21 14.39
N ASP A 28 0.05 4.94 13.93
CA ASP A 28 -1.30 4.96 14.53
C ASP A 28 -2.13 3.74 14.07
N LEU A 29 -1.71 3.09 12.98
CA LEU A 29 -2.33 1.89 12.42
C LEU A 29 -1.74 0.58 12.99
N ARG A 30 -0.78 0.66 13.93
CA ARG A 30 -0.21 -0.51 14.59
C ARG A 30 -1.26 -1.29 15.36
N GLY A 31 -1.01 -2.59 15.56
CA GLY A 31 -2.01 -3.51 16.12
C GLY A 31 -3.05 -3.99 15.09
N ARG A 32 -3.06 -3.43 13.88
CA ARG A 32 -3.87 -3.88 12.73
C ARG A 32 -2.95 -4.19 11.54
N PRO A 33 -3.28 -5.17 10.69
CA PRO A 33 -2.60 -5.29 9.41
C PRO A 33 -3.03 -4.15 8.47
N VAL A 34 -2.08 -3.63 7.69
CA VAL A 34 -2.27 -2.52 6.75
C VAL A 34 -1.92 -2.98 5.33
N VAL A 35 -2.75 -2.62 4.35
CA VAL A 35 -2.41 -2.77 2.93
C VAL A 35 -2.12 -1.39 2.40
N LEU A 36 -0.88 -1.14 1.99
CA LEU A 36 -0.46 0.11 1.37
C LEU A 36 -0.29 -0.11 -0.13
N TYR A 37 -1.12 0.56 -0.92
CA TYR A 37 -1.16 0.41 -2.37
C TYR A 37 -0.76 1.71 -3.07
N PHE A 38 0.26 1.63 -3.92
CA PHE A 38 0.72 2.69 -4.79
C PHE A 38 0.22 2.44 -6.21
N TYR A 39 -0.33 3.47 -6.87
CA TYR A 39 -0.80 3.38 -8.24
C TYR A 39 -0.47 4.67 -9.03
N PRO A 40 -0.16 4.58 -10.34
CA PRO A 40 0.36 5.70 -11.13
C PRO A 40 -0.66 6.81 -11.46
N GLN A 41 -1.95 6.48 -11.53
CA GLN A 41 -2.98 7.42 -11.98
C GLN A 41 -4.34 7.06 -11.40
N ASP A 42 -5.04 8.06 -10.87
CA ASP A 42 -6.47 7.99 -10.53
C ASP A 42 -7.32 7.76 -11.78
N ASP A 43 -8.45 7.09 -11.61
CA ASP A 43 -9.49 6.86 -12.63
C ASP A 43 -9.15 5.94 -13.81
N THR A 44 -8.71 4.71 -13.50
CA THR A 44 -8.96 3.57 -14.42
C THR A 44 -9.86 2.54 -13.75
N LEU A 45 -10.80 1.95 -14.50
CA LEU A 45 -11.79 0.96 -14.02
C LEU A 45 -11.20 -0.19 -13.17
N GLY A 46 -9.89 -0.44 -13.28
CA GLY A 46 -9.16 -1.39 -12.45
C GLY A 46 -8.95 -0.93 -10.99
N CYS A 47 -8.61 0.34 -10.76
CA CYS A 47 -8.29 0.86 -9.43
C CYS A 47 -9.51 0.87 -8.49
N THR A 48 -10.70 1.22 -9.00
CA THR A 48 -11.95 1.17 -8.22
C THR A 48 -12.28 -0.25 -7.78
N ARG A 49 -12.11 -1.25 -8.66
CA ARG A 49 -12.35 -2.66 -8.31
C ARG A 49 -11.34 -3.20 -7.32
N GLU A 50 -10.07 -2.81 -7.44
CA GLU A 50 -9.01 -3.23 -6.52
C GLU A 50 -9.22 -2.62 -5.13
N ALA A 51 -9.52 -1.31 -5.04
CA ALA A 51 -9.85 -0.64 -3.79
C ALA A 51 -11.12 -1.22 -3.14
N CYS A 52 -12.19 -1.41 -3.91
CA CYS A 52 -13.42 -2.04 -3.42
C CYS A 52 -13.21 -3.47 -2.92
N ALA A 53 -12.24 -4.21 -3.48
CA ALA A 53 -11.92 -5.57 -3.02
C ALA A 53 -11.30 -5.60 -1.61
N PHE A 54 -10.73 -4.48 -1.14
CA PHE A 54 -10.17 -4.39 0.21
C PHE A 54 -11.20 -4.10 1.32
N ARG A 55 -12.47 -3.80 0.97
CA ARG A 55 -13.63 -3.51 1.85
C ARG A 55 -13.46 -2.34 2.84
N ASP A 56 -14.57 -1.60 3.01
CA ASP A 56 -15.00 -0.58 4.00
C ASP A 56 -13.98 0.40 4.65
N ASP A 57 -12.73 0.02 4.93
CA ASP A 57 -11.71 0.85 5.59
C ASP A 57 -10.52 1.16 4.65
N THR A 58 -10.80 1.68 3.45
CA THR A 58 -9.74 2.16 2.55
C THR A 58 -9.63 3.68 2.62
N GLU A 59 -8.49 4.19 3.07
CA GLU A 59 -8.17 5.62 3.03
C GLU A 59 -7.20 5.92 1.90
N ALA A 60 -7.52 6.91 1.07
CA ALA A 60 -6.63 7.40 0.04
C ALA A 60 -5.78 8.53 0.62
N LEU A 61 -4.46 8.47 0.47
CA LEU A 61 -3.52 9.44 1.03
C LEU A 61 -2.93 10.33 -0.07
N ALA A 62 -2.90 11.64 0.19
CA ALA A 62 -2.16 12.59 -0.62
C ALA A 62 -0.66 12.48 -0.33
N ASP A 63 0.16 12.43 -1.39
CA ASP A 63 1.63 12.40 -1.32
C ASP A 63 2.24 13.39 -2.35
N PRO A 64 1.96 14.70 -2.23
CA PRO A 64 2.33 15.70 -3.24
C PRO A 64 3.85 15.79 -3.44
N ASP A 65 4.63 15.62 -2.37
CA ASP A 65 6.10 15.65 -2.38
C ASP A 65 6.72 14.28 -2.67
N ARG A 66 5.90 13.25 -2.87
CA ARG A 66 6.31 11.86 -3.16
C ARG A 66 7.17 11.23 -2.06
N GLN A 67 7.10 11.73 -0.83
CA GLN A 67 7.91 11.24 0.28
C GLN A 67 7.52 9.81 0.65
N ILE A 68 6.21 9.50 0.66
CA ILE A 68 5.70 8.15 0.94
C ILE A 68 6.11 7.22 -0.21
N THR A 69 5.89 7.65 -1.44
CA THR A 69 6.25 6.91 -2.67
C THR A 69 7.75 6.61 -2.74
N ALA A 70 8.61 7.56 -2.35
CA ALA A 70 10.06 7.40 -2.29
C ALA A 70 10.48 6.41 -1.19
N ALA A 71 9.95 6.56 0.02
CA ALA A 71 10.26 5.69 1.16
C ALA A 71 9.99 4.22 0.84
N PHE A 72 8.92 3.95 0.10
CA PHE A 72 8.52 2.59 -0.30
C PHE A 72 9.10 2.15 -1.67
N ARG A 73 10.10 2.86 -2.20
CA ARG A 73 10.75 2.56 -3.50
C ARG A 73 9.75 2.39 -4.66
N ALA A 74 8.65 3.12 -4.56
CA ALA A 74 7.54 3.11 -5.51
C ALA A 74 7.65 4.22 -6.55
N VAL A 75 8.71 5.03 -6.58
CA VAL A 75 8.88 6.04 -7.64
C VAL A 75 9.15 5.37 -9.00
N ALA A 76 8.38 5.75 -10.01
CA ALA A 76 8.52 5.37 -11.42
C ALA A 76 9.20 6.47 -12.25
N ILE A 77 9.31 6.25 -13.56
CA ILE A 77 9.88 7.21 -14.51
C ILE A 77 8.93 8.41 -14.64
N HIS A 78 9.47 9.62 -14.84
CA HIS A 78 8.72 10.88 -14.94
C HIS A 78 7.91 11.28 -13.69
N GLY A 79 8.25 10.73 -12.52
CA GLY A 79 7.64 11.12 -11.24
C GLY A 79 6.26 10.51 -10.97
N LEU A 80 5.84 9.51 -11.75
CA LEU A 80 4.65 8.71 -11.43
C LEU A 80 4.97 7.68 -10.34
N ALA A 81 3.96 7.15 -9.65
CA ALA A 81 4.13 6.00 -8.77
C ALA A 81 4.10 4.68 -9.58
N LYS A 82 4.90 3.71 -9.18
CA LYS A 82 4.82 2.33 -9.67
C LYS A 82 3.61 1.67 -9.05
N ARG A 83 2.94 0.79 -9.81
CA ARG A 83 1.90 -0.09 -9.27
C ARG A 83 2.54 -1.12 -8.32
N VAL A 84 2.44 -0.89 -7.03
CA VAL A 84 3.08 -1.69 -5.97
C VAL A 84 2.14 -1.80 -4.77
N THR A 85 2.01 -2.99 -4.20
CA THR A 85 1.35 -3.17 -2.89
C THR A 85 2.33 -3.71 -1.88
N TYR A 86 2.27 -3.16 -0.68
CA TYR A 86 2.86 -3.70 0.53
C TYR A 86 1.75 -4.17 1.48
N VAL A 87 1.92 -5.37 2.04
CA VAL A 87 1.12 -5.84 3.17
C VAL A 87 2.01 -5.71 4.41
N ILE A 88 1.54 -4.93 5.38
CA ILE A 88 2.26 -4.61 6.60
C ILE A 88 1.52 -5.25 7.77
N GLY A 89 2.25 -5.96 8.64
CA GLY A 89 1.70 -6.63 9.80
C GLY A 89 1.36 -5.67 10.94
N PRO A 90 0.64 -6.14 11.98
CA PRO A 90 0.33 -5.37 13.19
C PRO A 90 1.58 -4.85 13.92
N ASP A 91 2.68 -5.58 13.80
CA ASP A 91 4.02 -5.25 14.31
C ASP A 91 4.80 -4.30 13.40
N GLY A 92 4.16 -3.85 12.32
CA GLY A 92 4.68 -3.00 11.25
C GLY A 92 5.84 -3.56 10.45
N ARG A 93 6.03 -4.88 10.46
CA ARG A 93 6.91 -5.54 9.49
C ARG A 93 6.18 -5.73 8.18
N ILE A 94 6.91 -5.65 7.08
CA ILE A 94 6.41 -5.99 5.77
C ILE A 94 6.22 -7.50 5.72
N LEU A 95 4.98 -7.95 5.51
CA LEU A 95 4.66 -9.37 5.34
C LEU A 95 4.82 -9.79 3.89
N ALA A 96 4.52 -8.89 2.96
CA ALA A 96 4.68 -9.11 1.53
C ALA A 96 4.80 -7.80 0.76
N ALA A 97 5.47 -7.85 -0.39
CA ALA A 97 5.60 -6.75 -1.32
C ALA A 97 5.44 -7.27 -2.75
N TYR A 98 4.62 -6.61 -3.57
CA TYR A 98 4.30 -7.05 -4.92
C TYR A 98 4.42 -5.89 -5.91
N ARG A 99 5.11 -6.11 -7.03
CA ARG A 99 5.16 -5.18 -8.16
C ARG A 99 4.62 -5.91 -9.39
N ARG A 100 3.40 -5.59 -9.82
CA ARG A 100 2.85 -6.14 -11.08
C ARG A 100 1.98 -5.13 -11.82
N LEU A 101 2.06 -5.22 -13.14
CA LEU A 101 1.29 -4.45 -14.11
C LEU A 101 -0.14 -4.98 -14.34
N ASP A 102 -0.48 -6.19 -13.84
CA ASP A 102 -1.79 -6.81 -14.08
C ASP A 102 -2.78 -6.60 -12.92
N PRO A 103 -3.87 -5.82 -13.12
CA PRO A 103 -4.82 -5.45 -12.07
C PRO A 103 -5.74 -6.58 -11.59
N LYS A 104 -5.83 -7.73 -12.29
CA LYS A 104 -6.80 -8.78 -11.93
C LYS A 104 -6.33 -9.73 -10.83
N SER A 105 -5.02 -9.81 -10.56
CA SER A 105 -4.45 -10.74 -9.58
C SER A 105 -4.05 -10.12 -8.24
N HIS A 106 -4.00 -8.78 -8.15
CA HIS A 106 -3.36 -8.09 -7.03
C HIS A 106 -4.12 -8.17 -5.71
N SER A 107 -5.43 -7.86 -5.76
CA SER A 107 -6.27 -7.85 -4.56
C SER A 107 -6.39 -9.25 -3.97
N LYS A 108 -6.42 -10.31 -4.79
CA LYS A 108 -6.50 -11.69 -4.30
C LYS A 108 -5.26 -12.11 -3.50
N GLU A 109 -4.05 -11.75 -3.94
CA GLU A 109 -2.83 -12.08 -3.22
C GLU A 109 -2.72 -11.30 -1.90
N ALA A 110 -2.99 -9.99 -1.92
CA ALA A 110 -2.99 -9.18 -0.71
C ALA A 110 -4.06 -9.64 0.29
N LEU A 111 -5.28 -9.94 -0.17
CA LEU A 111 -6.35 -10.50 0.67
C LEU A 111 -5.98 -11.89 1.22
N ARG A 112 -5.25 -12.71 0.46
CA ARG A 112 -4.76 -14.01 0.94
C ARG A 112 -3.80 -13.83 2.11
N VAL A 113 -2.84 -12.91 2.00
CA VAL A 113 -1.92 -12.60 3.10
C VAL A 113 -2.68 -12.07 4.32
N LEU A 114 -3.57 -11.08 4.12
CA LEU A 114 -4.39 -10.54 5.20
C LEU A 114 -5.23 -11.61 5.92
N SER A 115 -5.83 -12.54 5.16
CA SER A 115 -6.63 -13.64 5.72
C SER A 115 -5.78 -14.61 6.56
N GLY A 116 -4.49 -14.75 6.25
CA GLY A 116 -3.55 -15.56 7.02
C GLY A 116 -3.12 -14.88 8.33
N VAL A 117 -3.09 -13.54 8.36
CA VAL A 117 -2.78 -12.76 9.56
C VAL A 117 -3.92 -12.77 10.57
N ARG A 118 -5.18 -12.62 10.12
CA ARG A 118 -6.37 -12.63 10.99
C ARG A 118 -6.71 -13.98 11.62
N LYS A 119 -6.06 -15.07 11.20
CA LYS A 119 -6.34 -16.45 11.65
C LYS A 119 -5.37 -16.98 12.72
N ARG A 120 -4.52 -16.14 13.30
CA ARG A 120 -3.62 -16.49 14.40
C ARG A 120 -4.08 -15.88 15.72
#